data_AF-S6AX49-F1
#
_entry.id   AF-S6AX49-F1
#
_cell.length_a   1.000
_cell.length_b   1.000
_cell.length_c   1.000
_cell.angle_alpha   90.00
_cell.angle_beta   90.00
_cell.angle_gamma   90.00
#
_symmetry.space_group_name_H-M   'P 1'
#
loop_
_entity.id
_entity.type
_entity.pdbx_description
1 polymer ?
#
loop_
_entity_poly.entity_id
_entity_poly.type
_entity_poly.pdbx_seq_one_letter_code
_entity_poly.pdbx_strand_id
1 'polypeptide(L)'
;MHDAYTPIVFYHHHQRLRAVMVDNQPWFVAHDFAWLIGLSDAQPVLQALEPHEQKTFCLGYSHDFHEEVTVISDIGAYRALFQFGKPKHGEVGRWLNAVLVPTLHDYHRVPDAAPRRENLSVEGRLIGVVRWQGEVWVAWRDLPAFMASGKEVSV
;
A
#
# COMPACT_ATOMS: atom_id res chain seq x y z
N MET A 1 18.15 -8.13 6.41
CA MET A 1 17.73 -8.44 5.04
C MET A 1 16.53 -7.57 4.78
N HIS A 2 16.55 -6.72 3.75
CA HIS A 2 15.32 -6.01 3.36
C HIS A 2 14.43 -7.06 2.68
N ASP A 3 13.28 -7.36 3.26
CA ASP A 3 12.32 -8.27 2.66
C ASP A 3 11.95 -7.73 1.27
N ALA A 4 12.12 -8.56 0.25
CA ALA A 4 11.79 -8.19 -1.12
C ALA A 4 10.27 -8.21 -1.29
N TYR A 5 9.70 -7.12 -1.81
CA TYR A 5 8.26 -7.02 -2.05
C TYR A 5 7.90 -7.78 -3.33
N THR A 6 6.83 -8.57 -3.30
CA THR A 6 6.30 -9.20 -4.51
C THR A 6 5.34 -8.23 -5.20
N PRO A 7 5.64 -7.74 -6.41
CA PRO A 7 4.76 -6.81 -7.11
C PRO A 7 3.56 -7.51 -7.74
N ILE A 8 2.41 -6.83 -7.73
CA ILE A 8 1.26 -7.15 -8.56
C ILE A 8 1.36 -6.32 -9.84
N VAL A 9 1.18 -6.96 -10.99
CA VAL A 9 1.29 -6.31 -12.30
C VAL A 9 -0.11 -5.99 -12.81
N PHE A 10 -0.37 -4.70 -13.01
CA PHE A 10 -1.57 -4.21 -13.65
C PHE A 10 -1.28 -3.78 -15.10
N TYR A 11 -2.31 -3.79 -15.94
CA TYR A 11 -2.22 -3.32 -17.32
C TYR A 11 -3.32 -2.29 -17.59
N HIS A 12 -2.92 -1.17 -18.17
CA HIS A 12 -3.83 -0.21 -18.77
C HIS A 12 -3.51 -0.15 -20.27
N HIS A 13 -4.45 -0.63 -21.09
CA HIS A 13 -4.19 -0.98 -22.49
C HIS A 13 -2.99 -1.93 -22.63
N HIS A 14 -1.88 -1.47 -23.22
CA HIS A 14 -0.67 -2.25 -23.46
C HIS A 14 0.51 -1.82 -22.57
N GLN A 15 0.27 -0.94 -21.60
CA GLN A 15 1.28 -0.42 -20.69
C GLN A 15 1.12 -1.10 -19.33
N ARG A 16 2.22 -1.65 -18.81
CA ARG A 16 2.24 -2.29 -17.49
C ARG A 16 2.43 -1.23 -16.40
N LEU A 17 1.89 -1.52 -15.22
CA LEU A 17 2.17 -0.82 -13.98
C LEU A 17 2.36 -1.84 -12.86
N ARG A 18 3.61 -2.01 -12.40
CA ARG A 18 3.91 -2.77 -11.18
C ARG A 18 3.51 -1.97 -9.95
N ALA A 19 2.78 -2.61 -9.05
CA ALA A 19 2.30 -2.02 -7.81
C ALA A 19 2.54 -2.94 -6.63
N VAL A 20 2.81 -2.36 -5.47
CA VAL A 20 2.94 -3.06 -4.18
C VAL A 20 2.10 -2.34 -3.12
N MET A 21 1.62 -3.07 -2.13
CA MET A 21 1.02 -2.47 -0.93
C MET A 21 2.05 -2.55 0.20
N VAL A 22 2.30 -1.42 0.86
CA VAL A 22 3.15 -1.37 2.06
C VAL A 22 2.45 -0.47 3.07
N ASP A 23 2.25 -0.96 4.29
CA ASP A 23 1.53 -0.26 5.37
C ASP A 23 0.12 0.22 4.95
N ASN A 24 -0.60 -0.61 4.19
CA ASN A 24 -1.90 -0.29 3.60
C ASN A 24 -1.89 0.97 2.69
N GLN A 25 -0.70 1.38 2.24
CA GLN A 25 -0.52 2.42 1.23
C GLN A 25 -0.08 1.79 -0.10
N PRO A 26 -0.73 2.13 -1.23
CA PRO A 26 -0.30 1.68 -2.54
C PRO A 26 0.95 2.44 -3.00
N TRP A 27 1.90 1.69 -3.58
CA TRP A 27 3.12 2.20 -4.19
C TRP A 27 3.22 1.66 -5.62
N PHE A 28 3.67 2.52 -6.54
CA PHE A 28 3.76 2.21 -7.96
C PHE A 28 5.19 2.40 -8.45
N VAL A 29 5.69 1.50 -9.30
CA VAL A 29 7.02 1.68 -9.88
C VAL A 29 7.06 2.94 -10.73
N ALA A 30 7.96 3.87 -10.39
CA ALA A 30 8.01 5.21 -10.97
C ALA A 30 8.24 5.18 -12.49
N HIS A 31 9.13 4.29 -12.95
CA HIS A 31 9.44 4.11 -14.37
C HIS A 31 8.21 3.66 -15.17
N ASP A 32 7.51 2.64 -14.67
CA ASP A 32 6.29 2.14 -15.29
C ASP A 32 5.22 3.25 -15.35
N PHE A 33 5.07 4.02 -14.27
CA PHE A 33 4.12 5.12 -14.20
C PHE A 33 4.46 6.27 -15.16
N ALA A 34 5.74 6.62 -15.30
CA ALA A 34 6.19 7.65 -16.22
C ALA A 34 5.81 7.28 -17.67
N TRP A 35 6.07 6.03 -18.06
CA TRP A 35 5.67 5.51 -19.37
C TRP A 35 4.16 5.49 -19.56
N LEU A 36 3.41 5.16 -18.51
CA LEU A 36 1.95 5.15 -18.50
C LEU A 36 1.34 6.53 -18.82
N ILE A 37 2.03 7.60 -18.42
CA ILE A 37 1.63 8.99 -18.71
C ILE A 37 2.42 9.60 -19.88
N GLY A 38 3.12 8.78 -20.67
CA GLY A 38 3.79 9.18 -21.91
C GLY A 38 5.11 9.93 -21.73
N LEU A 39 5.78 9.77 -20.58
CA LEU A 39 7.15 10.22 -20.35
C LEU A 39 8.14 9.08 -20.62
N SER A 40 9.27 9.40 -21.23
CA SER A 40 10.34 8.41 -21.48
C SER A 40 11.18 8.07 -20.25
N ASP A 41 11.16 8.95 -19.26
CA ASP A 41 11.95 8.86 -18.03
C ASP A 41 11.12 9.32 -16.82
N ALA A 42 11.38 8.71 -15.66
CA ALA A 42 10.74 9.04 -14.39
C ALA A 42 11.44 10.18 -13.65
N GLN A 43 12.68 10.54 -14.00
CA GLN A 43 13.45 11.56 -13.29
C GLN A 43 12.70 12.90 -13.10
N PRO A 44 11.99 13.47 -14.09
CA PRO A 44 11.24 14.71 -13.90
C PRO A 44 10.10 14.56 -12.88
N VAL A 45 9.47 13.38 -12.85
CA VAL A 45 8.42 13.07 -11.87
C VAL A 45 9.03 13.01 -10.48
N LEU A 46 10.10 12.23 -10.30
CA LEU A 46 10.76 12.03 -9.00
C LEU A 46 11.30 13.33 -8.39
N GLN A 47 11.80 14.25 -9.23
CA GLN A 47 12.26 15.57 -8.78
C GLN A 47 11.12 16.49 -8.32
N ALA A 48 9.89 16.25 -8.78
CA ALA A 48 8.71 17.04 -8.41
C ALA A 48 7.94 16.44 -7.22
N LEU A 49 8.41 15.34 -6.65
CA LEU A 49 7.79 14.68 -5.49
C LEU A 49 8.50 15.05 -4.19
N GLU A 50 7.72 15.04 -3.11
CA GLU A 50 8.27 15.18 -1.78
C GLU A 50 9.00 13.90 -1.34
N PRO A 51 9.97 13.98 -0.42
CA PRO A 51 10.72 12.81 0.04
C PRO A 51 9.86 11.65 0.58
N HIS A 52 8.66 11.95 1.12
CA HIS A 52 7.76 10.93 1.67
C HIS A 52 6.88 10.23 0.62
N GLU A 53 6.89 10.73 -0.62
CA GLU A 53 6.04 10.25 -1.72
C GLU A 53 6.79 9.38 -2.70
N GLN A 54 8.08 9.20 -2.47
CA GLN A 54 8.94 8.29 -3.20
C GLN A 54 9.78 7.47 -2.24
N LYS A 55 10.01 6.21 -2.59
CA LYS A 55 10.87 5.29 -1.83
C LYS A 55 11.64 4.40 -2.79
N THR A 56 12.73 3.80 -2.32
CA THR A 56 13.42 2.73 -3.05
C THR A 56 13.03 1.40 -2.43
N PHE A 57 12.48 0.50 -3.25
CA PHE A 57 12.08 -0.84 -2.86
C PHE A 57 12.87 -1.89 -3.63
N CYS A 58 13.13 -3.02 -2.97
CA CYS A 58 13.61 -4.22 -3.63
C CYS A 58 12.39 -5.08 -4.00
N LEU A 59 12.15 -5.28 -5.31
CA LEU A 59 11.10 -6.16 -5.80
C LEU A 59 11.66 -7.57 -6.04
N GLY A 60 10.95 -8.59 -5.57
CA GLY A 60 11.28 -10.01 -5.82
C GLY A 60 10.27 -10.65 -6.77
N TYR A 61 10.75 -11.47 -7.71
CA TYR A 61 9.90 -12.18 -8.68
C TYR A 61 10.02 -13.70 -8.58
N SER A 62 11.22 -14.19 -8.25
CA SER A 62 11.56 -15.59 -8.01
C SER A 62 12.69 -15.62 -6.98
N HIS A 63 13.00 -16.79 -6.41
CA HIS A 63 13.97 -16.94 -5.31
C HIS A 63 15.33 -16.25 -5.55
N ASP A 64 15.77 -16.12 -6.80
CA ASP A 64 17.08 -15.54 -7.14
C ASP A 64 17.02 -14.21 -7.92
N PHE A 65 15.82 -13.71 -8.25
CA PHE A 65 15.69 -12.48 -9.06
C PHE A 65 15.04 -11.35 -8.26
N HIS A 66 15.87 -10.34 -7.99
CA HIS A 66 15.53 -9.12 -7.30
C HIS A 66 15.90 -7.90 -8.13
N GLU A 67 15.08 -6.86 -8.05
CA GLU A 67 15.26 -5.60 -8.77
C GLU A 67 15.05 -4.44 -7.79
N GLU A 68 16.05 -3.57 -7.66
CA GLU A 68 15.89 -2.32 -6.93
C GLU A 68 15.20 -1.30 -7.83
N VAL A 69 14.08 -0.75 -7.36
CA VAL A 69 13.27 0.22 -8.10
C VAL A 69 12.88 1.39 -7.22
N THR A 70 12.78 2.57 -7.83
CA THR A 70 12.10 3.70 -7.20
C THR A 70 10.60 3.58 -7.41
N VAL A 71 9.85 3.69 -6.33
CA VAL A 71 8.39 3.70 -6.32
C VAL A 71 7.86 5.07 -5.90
N ILE A 72 6.64 5.38 -6.33
CA ILE A 72 5.89 6.58 -5.93
C ILE A 72 4.59 6.18 -5.24
N SER A 73 4.13 6.98 -4.29
CA SER A 73 2.84 6.79 -3.62
C SER A 73 1.66 7.12 -4.52
N ASP A 74 0.43 6.83 -4.08
CA ASP A 74 -0.80 7.32 -4.71
C ASP A 74 -0.85 8.85 -4.86
N ILE A 75 -0.55 9.59 -3.79
CA ILE A 75 -0.51 11.05 -3.83
C ILE A 75 0.56 11.52 -4.83
N GLY A 76 1.72 10.85 -4.86
CA GLY A 76 2.77 11.09 -5.85
C GLY A 76 2.29 10.87 -7.28
N ALA A 77 1.60 9.76 -7.55
CA ALA A 77 1.02 9.42 -8.84
C ALA A 77 -0.02 10.44 -9.32
N TYR A 78 -0.94 10.87 -8.45
CA TYR A 78 -1.94 11.90 -8.82
C TYR A 78 -1.29 13.25 -9.08
N ARG A 79 -0.29 13.65 -8.29
CA ARG A 79 0.48 14.87 -8.55
C ARG A 79 1.24 14.78 -9.88
N ALA A 80 1.82 13.62 -10.20
CA ALA A 80 2.49 13.40 -11.47
C ALA A 80 1.52 13.50 -12.66
N LEU A 81 0.32 12.92 -12.54
CA LEU A 81 -0.75 13.08 -13.53
C LEU A 81 -1.17 14.54 -13.70
N PHE A 82 -1.28 15.29 -12.61
CA PHE A 82 -1.65 16.69 -12.66
C PHE A 82 -0.58 17.56 -13.33
N GLN A 83 0.69 17.35 -12.99
CA GLN A 83 1.80 18.18 -13.49
C GLN A 83 2.26 17.81 -14.91
N PHE A 84 2.32 16.51 -15.21
CA PHE A 84 2.92 16.00 -16.45
C PHE A 84 1.92 15.32 -17.38
N GLY A 85 0.72 15.01 -16.88
CA GLY A 85 -0.33 14.40 -17.68
C GLY A 85 -0.85 15.32 -18.77
N LYS A 86 -1.37 14.69 -19.84
CA LYS A 86 -2.11 15.35 -20.92
C LYS A 86 -3.59 15.00 -20.74
N PRO A 87 -4.54 15.72 -21.36
CA PRO A 87 -5.96 15.40 -21.24
C PRO A 87 -6.32 13.93 -21.53
N LYS A 88 -5.63 13.31 -22.50
CA LYS A 88 -5.77 11.87 -22.80
C LYS A 88 -5.38 10.93 -21.65
N HIS A 89 -4.52 11.37 -20.73
CA HIS A 89 -4.12 10.60 -19.54
C HIS A 89 -5.11 10.74 -18.38
N GLY A 90 -6.18 11.53 -18.53
CA GLY A 90 -7.27 11.56 -17.54
C GLY A 90 -7.92 10.19 -17.32
N GLU A 91 -7.87 9.31 -18.33
CA GLU A 91 -8.30 7.91 -18.21
C GLU A 91 -7.41 7.11 -17.27
N VAL A 92 -6.10 7.35 -17.27
CA VAL A 92 -5.17 6.71 -16.33
C VAL A 92 -5.54 7.05 -14.89
N GLY A 93 -5.82 8.33 -14.60
CA GLY A 93 -6.25 8.74 -13.27
C GLY A 93 -7.57 8.10 -12.84
N ARG A 94 -8.55 8.00 -13.75
CA ARG A 94 -9.82 7.30 -13.49
C ARG A 94 -9.62 5.81 -13.24
N TRP A 95 -8.81 5.15 -14.06
CA TRP A 95 -8.49 3.74 -13.91
C TRP A 95 -7.73 3.45 -12.61
N LEU A 96 -6.76 4.30 -12.26
CA LEU A 96 -6.01 4.19 -11.01
C LEU A 96 -6.95 4.21 -9.80
N ASN A 97 -7.85 5.19 -9.77
CA ASN A 97 -8.80 5.39 -8.68
C ASN A 97 -9.90 4.32 -8.62
N ALA A 98 -10.55 4.05 -9.76
CA ALA A 98 -11.76 3.24 -9.79
C ALA A 98 -11.48 1.73 -9.87
N VAL A 99 -10.30 1.35 -10.35
CA VAL A 99 -9.96 -0.06 -10.63
C VAL A 99 -8.71 -0.47 -9.87
N LEU A 100 -7.55 0.14 -10.16
CA LEU A 100 -6.28 -0.38 -9.65
C LEU A 100 -6.19 -0.32 -8.13
N VAL A 101 -6.38 0.86 -7.54
CA VAL A 101 -6.23 1.05 -6.09
C VAL A 101 -7.20 0.15 -5.30
N PRO A 102 -8.52 0.12 -5.62
CA PRO A 102 -9.44 -0.82 -4.98
C PRO A 102 -9.02 -2.28 -5.14
N THR A 103 -8.60 -2.67 -6.35
CA THR A 103 -8.17 -4.05 -6.61
C THR A 103 -6.91 -4.40 -5.82
N LEU A 104 -5.95 -3.48 -5.71
CA LEU A 104 -4.72 -3.68 -4.95
C LEU A 104 -5.02 -3.83 -3.45
N HIS A 105 -5.96 -3.05 -2.90
CA HIS A 105 -6.47 -3.22 -1.54
C HIS A 105 -7.17 -4.57 -1.37
N ASP A 106 -7.97 -5.01 -2.33
CA ASP A 106 -8.66 -6.31 -2.25
C ASP A 106 -7.67 -7.49 -2.29
N TYR A 107 -6.58 -7.41 -3.08
CA TYR A 107 -5.50 -8.42 -3.06
C TYR A 107 -4.78 -8.51 -1.71
N HIS A 108 -4.64 -7.39 -1.01
CA HIS A 108 -3.98 -7.33 0.30
C HIS A 108 -4.98 -7.44 1.46
N ARG A 109 -6.28 -7.50 1.17
CA ARG A 109 -7.30 -7.78 2.17
C ARG A 109 -7.21 -9.26 2.52
N VAL A 110 -6.93 -9.56 3.78
CA VAL A 110 -7.16 -10.92 4.30
C VAL A 110 -8.64 -11.24 4.11
N PRO A 111 -9.03 -12.41 3.55
CA PRO A 111 -10.43 -12.73 3.24
C PRO A 111 -11.44 -12.51 4.39
N ASP A 112 -10.95 -12.47 5.63
CA ASP A 112 -11.73 -12.24 6.86
C ASP A 112 -11.43 -10.89 7.56
N ALA A 113 -10.74 -9.95 6.92
CA ALA A 113 -10.33 -8.65 7.49
C ALA A 113 -11.46 -7.61 7.64
N ALA A 114 -12.73 -8.00 7.51
CA ALA A 114 -13.81 -7.13 7.98
C ALA A 114 -13.63 -6.88 9.49
N PRO A 115 -13.93 -5.68 10.02
CA PRO A 115 -13.83 -5.42 11.44
C PRO A 115 -14.76 -6.36 12.21
N ARG A 116 -14.16 -7.30 12.96
CA ARG A 116 -14.89 -8.28 13.78
C ARG A 116 -14.76 -7.89 15.24
N ARG A 117 -15.90 -7.82 15.94
CA ARG A 117 -15.90 -7.68 17.39
C ARG A 117 -15.56 -9.02 18.01
N GLU A 118 -14.54 -9.02 18.86
CA GLU A 118 -14.14 -10.15 19.69
C GLU A 118 -14.13 -9.72 21.16
N ASN A 119 -14.13 -10.68 22.07
CA ASN A 119 -13.93 -10.42 23.49
C ASN A 119 -12.60 -11.05 23.92
N LEU A 120 -11.73 -10.25 24.53
CA LEU A 120 -10.53 -10.74 25.20
C LEU A 120 -10.80 -10.88 26.70
N SER A 121 -10.44 -12.05 27.25
CA SER A 121 -10.43 -12.26 28.69
C SER A 121 -9.07 -11.85 29.25
N VAL A 122 -9.06 -10.75 29.99
CA VAL A 122 -7.87 -10.18 30.63
C VAL A 122 -8.12 -10.16 32.14
N GLU A 123 -7.35 -10.94 32.91
CA GLU A 123 -7.49 -11.06 34.38
C GLU A 123 -8.93 -11.29 34.88
N GLY A 124 -9.71 -12.11 34.17
CA GLY A 124 -11.10 -12.43 34.52
C GLY A 124 -12.12 -11.36 34.10
N ARG A 125 -11.68 -10.28 33.45
CA ARG A 125 -12.55 -9.27 32.84
C ARG A 125 -12.64 -9.48 31.34
N LEU A 126 -13.85 -9.40 30.79
CA LEU A 126 -14.08 -9.39 29.35
C LEU A 126 -13.94 -7.97 28.81
N ILE A 127 -13.03 -7.77 27.86
CA ILE A 127 -12.83 -6.51 27.14
C ILE A 127 -13.27 -6.72 25.70
N GLY A 128 -14.16 -5.86 25.21
CA GLY A 128 -14.53 -5.85 23.80
C GLY A 128 -13.39 -5.27 22.95
N VAL A 129 -12.95 -6.00 21.95
CA VAL A 129 -11.94 -5.57 20.99
C VAL A 129 -12.45 -5.69 19.56
N VAL A 130 -11.78 -5.01 18.65
CA VAL A 130 -12.03 -5.14 17.21
C VAL A 130 -10.79 -5.75 16.58
N ARG A 131 -10.94 -6.92 15.95
CA ARG A 131 -9.93 -7.45 15.05
C ARG A 131 -10.15 -6.87 13.67
N TRP A 132 -9.15 -6.18 13.12
CA TRP A 132 -9.23 -5.56 11.80
C TRP A 132 -7.87 -5.59 11.12
N GLN A 133 -7.84 -6.08 9.87
CA GLN A 133 -6.61 -6.23 9.07
C GLN A 133 -5.47 -7.00 9.76
N GLY A 134 -5.78 -7.99 10.61
CA GLY A 134 -4.78 -8.76 11.36
C GLY A 134 -4.41 -8.15 12.73
N GLU A 135 -4.71 -6.88 12.93
CA GLU A 135 -4.42 -6.14 14.16
C GLU A 135 -5.58 -6.20 15.17
N VAL A 136 -5.25 -6.09 16.46
CA VAL A 136 -6.23 -6.00 17.56
C VAL A 136 -6.33 -4.56 18.05
N TRP A 137 -7.52 -3.99 17.91
CA TRP A 137 -7.85 -2.65 18.34
C TRP A 137 -8.63 -2.69 19.66
N VAL A 138 -8.05 -2.09 20.70
CA VAL A 138 -8.67 -1.93 22.01
C VAL A 138 -9.26 -0.52 22.12
N ALA A 139 -10.49 -0.39 22.62
CA ALA A 139 -11.06 0.92 22.90
C ALA A 139 -10.20 1.66 23.94
N TRP A 140 -9.92 2.94 23.72
CA TRP A 140 -9.03 3.72 24.59
C TRP A 140 -9.40 3.65 26.09
N ARG A 141 -10.71 3.60 26.40
CA ARG A 141 -11.21 3.47 27.78
C ARG A 141 -10.82 2.16 28.46
N ASP A 142 -10.60 1.10 27.69
CA ASP A 142 -10.31 -0.24 28.20
C ASP A 142 -8.80 -0.56 28.18
N LEU A 143 -7.96 0.32 27.62
CA LEU A 143 -6.50 0.19 27.64
C LEU A 143 -5.89 0.02 29.04
N PRO A 144 -6.30 0.77 30.09
CA PRO A 144 -5.72 0.60 31.42
C PRO A 144 -5.89 -0.81 31.98
N ALA A 145 -7.03 -1.46 31.69
CA ALA A 145 -7.29 -2.84 32.10
C ALA A 145 -6.46 -3.85 31.29
N PHE A 146 -6.18 -3.54 30.02
CA PHE A 146 -5.33 -4.37 29.16
C PHE A 146 -3.85 -4.31 29.56
N MET A 147 -3.32 -3.11 29.85
CA MET A 147 -1.90 -2.91 30.19
C MET A 147 -1.51 -3.51 31.55
N ALA A 148 -2.44 -3.60 32.50
CA ALA A 148 -2.18 -4.20 33.81
C ALA A 148 -1.81 -5.70 33.74
N SER A 149 -2.24 -6.39 32.68
CA SER A 149 -2.12 -7.84 32.53
C SER A 149 -0.75 -8.34 32.06
N GLY A 150 0.17 -7.48 31.63
CA GLY A 150 1.54 -7.88 31.24
C GLY A 150 1.64 -8.90 30.10
N LYS A 151 0.56 -9.16 29.33
CA LYS A 151 0.63 -10.04 28.15
C LYS A 151 1.34 -9.29 27.03
N GLU A 152 2.56 -9.71 26.72
CA GLU A 152 3.22 -9.33 25.47
C GLU A 152 2.36 -9.80 24.29
N VAL A 153 2.03 -8.86 23.42
CA VAL A 153 1.39 -9.16 22.14
C VAL A 153 2.50 -9.71 21.25
N SER A 154 2.52 -11.02 21.04
CA SER A 154 3.34 -11.64 20.00
C SER A 154 2.73 -11.23 18.65
N VAL A 155 3.42 -10.32 17.96
CA VAL A 155 3.16 -9.92 16.57
C VAL A 155 3.41 -11.11 15.64
#